data_AF-A0AAW5KDE5-F1
#
_entry.id   AF-A0AAW5KDE5-F1
#
_cell.length_a   1.000
_cell.length_b   1.000
_cell.length_c   1.000
_cell.angle_alpha   90.00
_cell.angle_beta   90.00
_cell.angle_gamma   90.00
#
_symmetry.space_group_name_H-M   'P 1'
#
loop_
_entity.id
_entity.type
_entity.pdbx_description
1 polymer ?
#
loop_
_entity_poly.entity_id
_entity_poly.type
_entity_poly.pdbx_seq_one_letter_code
_entity_poly.pdbx_strand_id
1 'polypeptide(L)' 'MDFHRGTFRVRGDVVEIIPAYESDVAIRIEFFGDEVERITEIDILTGEVKDELSHVAIFPASHYVVDKENIKRAV' A
#
# COMPACT_ATOMS: atom_id res chain seq x y z
N MET A 1 6.09 9.48 12.56
CA MET A 1 5.40 8.44 13.36
C MET A 1 4.14 8.07 12.58
N ASP A 2 4.28 7.65 11.32
CA ASP A 2 3.21 7.73 10.31
C ASP A 2 3.24 6.52 9.36
N PHE A 3 3.43 5.32 9.93
CA PHE A 3 3.23 4.07 9.19
C PHE A 3 2.23 3.24 9.97
N HIS A 4 0.96 3.40 9.60
CA HIS A 4 -0.19 2.76 10.21
C HIS A 4 -1.19 2.33 9.13
N ARG A 5 -2.25 1.63 9.52
CA ARG A 5 -3.34 1.22 8.62
C ARG A 5 -3.84 2.36 7.74
N GLY A 6 -3.98 2.09 6.44
CA GLY A 6 -4.42 3.05 5.42
C GLY A 6 -3.34 4.04 4.97
N THR A 7 -2.07 3.79 5.28
CA THR A 7 -0.94 4.62 4.84
C THR A 7 0.05 3.82 4.02
N PHE A 8 0.94 4.55 3.33
CA PHE A 8 2.07 3.96 2.62
C PHE A 8 3.33 4.77 2.91
N ARG A 9 4.49 4.14 2.71
CA ARG A 9 5.79 4.81 2.76
C ARG A 9 6.65 4.38 1.59
N VAL A 10 7.61 5.23 1.24
CA VAL A 10 8.55 5.00 0.13
C VAL A 10 9.97 5.08 0.68
N ARG A 11 10.81 4.12 0.31
CA ARG A 11 12.23 4.02 0.67
C ARG A 11 13.04 3.57 -0.54
N GLY A 12 13.64 4.51 -1.26
CA GLY A 12 14.31 4.21 -2.53
C GLY A 12 13.30 3.62 -3.51
N ASP A 13 13.61 2.44 -4.04
CA ASP A 13 12.78 1.72 -5.01
C ASP A 13 11.76 0.78 -4.36
N VAL A 14 11.52 0.93 -3.05
CA VAL A 14 10.57 0.11 -2.29
C VAL A 14 9.39 0.95 -1.82
N VAL A 15 8.18 0.50 -2.14
CA VAL A 15 6.91 1.04 -1.62
C VAL A 15 6.29 0.02 -0.68
N GLU A 16 5.98 0.44 0.54
CA GLU A 16 5.26 -0.39 1.50
C GLU A 16 3.91 0.25 1.81
N ILE A 17 2.84 -0.55 1.72
CA ILE A 17 1.46 -0.13 1.91
C ILE A 17 0.88 -0.96 3.06
N ILE A 18 0.28 -0.33 4.06
CA ILE A 18 -0.59 -1.04 5.01
C ILE A 18 -2.03 -0.81 4.55
N PRO A 19 -2.68 -1.78 3.92
CA PRO A 19 -4.03 -1.61 3.44
C PRO A 19 -4.98 -1.24 4.57
N ALA A 20 -6.01 -0.46 4.27
CA ALA A 20 -6.97 -0.04 5.27
C ALA A 20 -7.92 -1.16 5.72
N TYR A 21 -7.70 -2.42 5.35
CA TYR A 21 -8.42 -3.59 5.84
C TYR A 21 -7.53 -4.53 6.65
N GLU A 22 -6.20 -4.38 6.56
CA GLU A 22 -5.21 -5.18 7.28
C GLU A 22 -4.79 -4.56 8.62
N SER A 23 -4.31 -5.38 9.55
CA SER A 23 -3.86 -4.94 10.89
C SER A 23 -2.39 -5.20 11.20
N ASP A 24 -1.79 -6.23 10.60
CA ASP A 24 -0.48 -6.76 10.95
C ASP A 24 0.39 -7.11 9.72
N VAL A 25 -0.18 -6.97 8.51
CA VAL A 25 0.50 -7.21 7.24
C VAL A 25 0.60 -5.92 6.43
N ALA A 26 1.75 -5.72 5.81
CA ALA A 26 1.94 -4.73 4.75
C ALA A 26 2.26 -5.43 3.43
N ILE A 27 1.86 -4.78 2.34
CA ILE A 27 2.28 -5.15 0.99
C ILE A 27 3.55 -4.35 0.67
N ARG A 28 4.65 -5.05 0.39
CA ARG A 28 5.90 -4.47 -0.09
C ARG A 28 6.01 -4.68 -1.59
N ILE A 29 6.20 -3.60 -2.32
CA ILE A 29 6.39 -3.59 -3.77
C ILE A 29 7.79 -3.06 -4.02
N GLU A 30 8.63 -3.90 -4.64
CA GLU A 30 10.00 -3.58 -5.02
C GLU A 30 10.03 -3.29 -6.53
N PHE A 31 10.63 -2.16 -6.89
CA PHE A 31 10.69 -1.67 -8.27
C PHE A 31 12.11 -1.77 -8.82
N PHE A 32 12.19 -2.00 -10.13
CA PHE A 32 13.40 -1.78 -10.92
C PHE A 32 13.10 -0.74 -12.00
N GLY A 33 13.39 0.52 -11.70
CA GLY A 33 12.99 1.64 -12.57
C GLY A 33 11.47 1.83 -12.55
N ASP A 34 10.81 1.60 -13.68
CA ASP A 34 9.36 1.70 -13.86
C ASP A 34 8.64 0.34 -13.85
N GLU A 35 9.38 -0.77 -13.66
CA GLU A 35 8.82 -2.12 -13.56
C GLU A 35 8.70 -2.59 -12.11
N VAL A 36 7.60 -3.29 -11.81
CA VAL A 36 7.45 -4.02 -10.54
C VAL A 36 8.26 -5.31 -10.64
N GLU A 37 9.33 -5.40 -9.85
CA GLU A 37 10.18 -6.58 -9.80
C GLU A 37 9.60 -7.65 -8.86
N ARG A 38 9.06 -7.23 -7.71
CA ARG A 38 8.56 -8.17 -6.70
C ARG A 38 7.44 -7.58 -5.84
N ILE A 39 6.49 -8.43 -5.46
CA ILE A 39 5.44 -8.10 -4.49
C ILE A 39 5.52 -9.13 -3.36
N THR A 40 5.63 -8.67 -2.12
CA THR A 40 5.65 -9.53 -0.93
C THR A 40 4.69 -9.05 0.14
N GLU A 41 4.12 -9.99 0.89
CA GLU A 41 3.50 -9.70 2.17
C GLU A 41 4.54 -9.73 3.26
N ILE A 42 4.55 -8.70 4.12
CA ILE A 42 5.50 -8.59 5.22
C ILE A 42 4.78 -8.36 6.54
N ASP A 43 5.37 -8.84 7.63
CA ASP A 43 4.98 -8.44 8.96
C ASP A 43 5.36 -6.96 9.23
N ILE A 44 4.41 -6.15 9.70
CA ILE A 44 4.66 -4.71 9.90
C ILE A 44 5.61 -4.39 11.07
N LEU A 45 5.78 -5.32 12.03
CA LEU A 45 6.62 -5.13 13.21
C LEU A 45 8.02 -5.68 12.97
N THR A 46 8.12 -6.91 12.45
CA THR A 46 9.41 -7.59 12.27
C THR A 46 10.03 -7.33 10.90
N GLY A 47 9.21 -7.01 9.89
CA GLY A 47 9.64 -6.87 8.50
C GLY A 47 9.90 -8.20 7.79
N GLU A 48 9.57 -9.33 8.43
CA GLU A 48 9.70 -10.67 7.87
C GLU A 48 8.75 -10.86 6.69
N VAL A 49 9.24 -11.51 5.62
CA VAL A 49 8.43 -11.86 4.45
C VAL A 49 7.58 -13.08 4.79
N LYS A 50 6.25 -12.91 4.71
CA LYS A 50 5.26 -13.97 4.93
C LYS A 50 4.95 -14.73 3.64
N ASP A 51 4.80 -14.00 2.53
CA ASP A 51 4.47 -14.59 1.24
C ASP A 51 4.99 -13.74 0.07
N GLU A 52 5.10 -14.35 -1.11
CA GLU A 52 5.43 -13.69 -2.38
C GLU A 52 4.24 -13.79 -3.34
N LEU A 53 3.77 -12.64 -3.80
CA LEU A 53 2.54 -12.52 -4.57
C LEU A 53 2.84 -12.24 -6.04
N SER A 54 2.11 -12.90 -6.95
CA SER A 54 2.14 -12.56 -8.37
C SER A 54 1.25 -11.36 -8.71
N HIS A 55 0.26 -11.07 -7.86
CA HIS A 55 -0.68 -9.97 -8.02
C HIS A 55 -1.27 -9.58 -6.65
N VAL A 56 -1.61 -8.30 -6.49
CA VAL A 56 -2.31 -7.80 -5.31
C VAL A 56 -3.31 -6.71 -5.72
N ALA A 57 -4.48 -6.70 -5.08
CA ALA A 57 -5.48 -5.65 -5.25
C ALA A 57 -5.50 -4.76 -4.00
N ILE A 58 -5.25 -3.47 -4.16
CA ILE A 58 -5.30 -2.48 -3.07
C ILE A 58 -6.61 -1.71 -3.16
N PHE A 59 -7.53 -2.00 -2.24
CA PHE A 59 -8.81 -1.30 -2.17
C PHE A 59 -8.70 0.07 -1.49
N PRO A 60 -9.60 1.01 -1.81
CA PRO A 60 -9.59 2.32 -1.19
C PRO A 60 -9.76 2.28 0.33
N ALA A 61 -9.16 3.25 1.02
CA ALA A 61 -9.21 3.33 2.48
C ALA A 61 -10.57 3.77 3.07
N SER A 62 -11.53 4.10 2.21
CA SER A 62 -12.87 4.54 2.60
C SER A 62 -13.90 4.04 1.58
N HIS A 63 -15.13 3.79 2.04
CA HIS A 63 -16.27 3.46 1.18
C HIS A 63 -16.80 4.68 0.40
N TYR A 64 -16.35 5.90 0.72
CA TYR A 64 -16.81 7.15 0.12
C TYR A 64 -15.69 7.83 -0.67
N VAL A 65 -14.98 7.09 -1.51
CA VAL A 65 -14.01 7.71 -2.42
C VAL A 65 -14.78 8.43 -3.53
N VAL A 66 -14.74 9.76 -3.46
CA VAL A 66 -15.28 10.65 -4.49
C VAL A 66 -14.11 11.20 -5.30
N ASP A 67 -14.22 11.15 -6.63
CA ASP A 67 -13.19 11.72 -7.49
C ASP A 67 -12.91 13.18 -7.17
N LYS A 68 -11.64 13.61 -7.31
CA LYS A 68 -11.22 15.00 -7.08
C LYS A 68 -12.07 16.03 -7.85
N GLU A 69 -12.61 15.64 -9.00
CA GLU A 69 -13.48 16.47 -9.83
C GLU A 69 -14.85 16.73 -9.16
N ASN A 70 -15.40 15.74 -8.45
CA ASN A 70 -16.65 15.88 -7.69
C ASN A 70 -16.46 16.76 -6.45
N ILE A 71 -15.30 16.68 -5.78
CA ILE A 71 -14.98 17.56 -4.65
C ILE A 71 -14.93 19.02 -5.10
N LYS A 72 -14.33 19.31 -6.26
CA LYS A 72 -14.25 20.68 -6.82
C LYS A 72 -15.60 21.27 -7.23
N ARG A 73 -16.59 20.43 -7.56
CA ARG A 73 -17.95 20.88 -7.93
C ARG A 73 -18.83 21.18 -6.71
N ALA A 74 -18.47 20.69 -5.54
CA ALA A 74 -19.26 20.83 -4.32
C ALA A 74 -18.91 22.08 -3.48
N VAL A 75 -17.95 22.89 -3.93
CA VAL A 75 -17.52 24.16 -3.30
C VAL A 75 -17.82 25.33 -4.21
#